data_AF-N6U995-F1
#
_entry.id   AF-N6U995-F1
#
_cell.length_a   1.000
_cell.length_b   1.000
_cell.length_c   1.000
_cell.angle_alpha   90.00
_cell.angle_beta   90.00
_cell.angle_gamma   90.00
#
_symmetry.space_group_name_H-M   'P 1'
#
loop_
_entity.id
_entity.type
_entity.pdbx_description
1 polymer ?
#
loop_
_entity_poly.entity_id
_entity_poly.type
_entity_poly.pdbx_seq_one_letter_code
_entity_poly.pdbx_strand_id
1 'polypeptide(L)' 'MSADRVTITDKGKLDEIVATKGAHLERLGKHSWFISFDHADGSSTAIWFESKDLVSPMIEKRAPLSKEADHDHE' A
#
# COMPACT_ATOMS: atom_id res chain seq x y z
N MET A 1 6.55 -6.08 15.15
CA MET A 1 5.77 -5.26 14.20
C MET A 1 6.53 -5.25 12.89
N SER A 2 5.90 -5.65 11.78
CA SER A 2 6.53 -5.58 10.44
C SER A 2 6.57 -4.12 10.00
N ALA A 3 7.74 -3.61 9.60
CA ALA A 3 7.87 -2.28 9.02
C ALA A 3 7.22 -2.20 7.62
N ASP A 4 6.95 -0.98 7.16
CA ASP A 4 6.53 -0.74 5.78
C ASP A 4 7.60 -1.30 4.82
N ARG A 5 7.18 -2.10 3.83
CA ARG A 5 8.07 -2.64 2.80
C ARG A 5 7.48 -2.53 1.42
N VAL A 6 8.36 -2.33 0.44
CA VAL A 6 8.06 -2.44 -0.98
C VAL A 6 9.04 -3.45 -1.56
N THR A 7 8.52 -4.55 -2.07
CA THR A 7 9.28 -5.64 -2.68
C THR A 7 9.22 -5.50 -4.19
N ILE A 8 10.40 -5.50 -4.83
CA ILE A 8 10.58 -5.46 -6.28
C ILE A 8 11.31 -6.74 -6.68
N THR A 9 10.79 -7.45 -7.67
CA THR A 9 11.43 -8.65 -8.25
C THR A 9 12.80 -8.32 -8.86
N ASP A 10 13.62 -9.35 -9.09
CA ASP A 10 14.93 -9.24 -9.77
C ASP A 10 14.84 -8.63 -11.19
N LYS A 11 13.65 -8.60 -11.78
CA LYS A 11 13.37 -7.98 -13.10
C LYS A 11 12.89 -6.52 -13.02
N GLY A 12 13.01 -5.90 -11.84
CA GLY A 12 12.57 -4.53 -11.61
C GLY A 12 11.05 -4.35 -11.63
N LYS A 13 10.28 -5.43 -11.41
CA LYS A 13 8.81 -5.37 -11.39
C LYS A 13 8.29 -5.35 -9.97
N LEU A 14 7.23 -4.58 -9.71
CA LEU A 14 6.55 -4.59 -8.42
C LEU A 14 6.04 -6.01 -8.10
N ASP A 15 6.23 -6.41 -6.84
CA ASP A 15 5.82 -7.70 -6.32
C ASP A 15 4.86 -7.54 -5.14
N GLU A 16 5.24 -6.74 -4.14
CA GLU A 16 4.48 -6.62 -2.90
C GLU A 16 4.66 -5.23 -2.28
N ILE A 17 3.61 -4.70 -1.65
CA ILE A 17 3.67 -3.55 -0.74
C ILE A 17 2.96 -3.96 0.54
N VAL A 18 3.66 -3.86 1.67
CA VAL A 18 3.05 -4.03 2.99
C VAL A 18 3.21 -2.73 3.76
N ALA A 19 2.10 -2.20 4.27
CA ALA A 19 2.08 -1.06 5.17
C ALA A 19 1.69 -1.51 6.58
N THR A 20 2.35 -0.93 7.57
CA THR A 20 2.17 -1.15 9.02
C THR A 20 0.74 -0.97 9.50
N LYS A 21 -0.09 -0.21 8.77
CA LYS A 21 -1.49 0.09 9.14
C LYS A 21 -2.51 -0.77 8.40
N GLY A 22 -2.14 -2.00 8.02
CA GLY A 22 -3.09 -2.99 7.53
C GLY A 22 -3.35 -2.96 6.03
N ALA A 23 -2.70 -2.08 5.26
CA ALA A 23 -2.76 -2.14 3.80
C ALA A 23 -1.71 -3.12 3.25
N HIS A 24 -2.14 -4.03 2.39
CA HIS A 24 -1.32 -5.02 1.73
C HIS A 24 -1.71 -5.12 0.26
N LEU A 25 -0.73 -5.00 -0.64
CA LEU A 25 -0.86 -5.26 -2.06
C LEU A 25 0.13 -6.37 -2.43
N GLU A 26 -0.36 -7.45 -3.04
CA GLU A 26 0.47 -8.55 -3.53
C GLU A 26 0.17 -8.87 -4.98
N ARG A 27 1.21 -9.32 -5.67
CA ARG A 27 1.12 -9.84 -7.02
C ARG A 27 0.86 -11.35 -6.98
N LEU A 28 -0.25 -11.78 -7.55
CA LEU A 28 -0.62 -13.20 -7.64
C LEU A 28 -0.22 -13.84 -8.96
N GLY A 29 0.02 -13.03 -10.00
CA GLY A 29 0.36 -13.52 -11.32
C GLY A 29 0.90 -12.43 -12.24
N LYS A 30 0.97 -12.69 -13.55
CA LYS A 30 1.56 -11.71 -14.49
C LYS A 30 0.89 -10.34 -14.42
N HIS A 31 -0.45 -10.32 -14.34
CA HIS A 31 -1.28 -9.12 -14.28
C HIS A 31 -2.33 -9.18 -13.18
N SER A 32 -2.28 -10.18 -12.31
CA SER A 32 -3.29 -10.44 -11.28
C SER A 32 -2.77 -9.96 -9.95
N TRP A 33 -3.62 -9.23 -9.23
CA TRP A 33 -3.28 -8.52 -8.01
C TRP A 33 -4.34 -8.73 -6.94
N PHE A 34 -3.87 -8.74 -5.70
CA PHE A 34 -4.71 -8.71 -4.52
C PHE A 34 -4.34 -7.51 -3.68
N ILE A 35 -5.35 -6.72 -3.28
CA ILE A 35 -5.19 -5.65 -2.30
C ILE A 35 -6.14 -5.88 -1.14
N SER A 36 -5.64 -5.75 0.08
CA SER A 36 -6.44 -5.70 1.30
C SER A 36 -6.08 -4.49 2.14
N PHE A 37 -7.04 -3.92 2.85
CA PHE A 37 -6.80 -2.88 3.84
C PHE A 37 -7.77 -2.99 4.99
N ASP A 38 -7.24 -2.75 6.19
CA ASP A 38 -8.00 -2.72 7.44
C ASP A 38 -8.56 -1.32 7.70
N HIS A 39 -9.79 -1.29 8.19
CA HIS A 39 -10.50 -0.08 8.57
C HIS A 39 -10.37 0.17 10.07
N ALA A 40 -10.62 1.42 10.49
CA ALA A 40 -10.54 1.81 11.89
C ALA A 40 -11.56 1.09 12.79
N ASP A 41 -12.68 0.61 12.21
CA ASP A 41 -13.72 -0.15 12.91
C ASP A 41 -13.38 -1.65 13.06
N GLY A 42 -12.22 -2.09 12.57
CA GLY A 42 -11.77 -3.48 12.61
C GLY A 42 -12.30 -4.35 11.47
N SER A 43 -13.09 -3.79 10.55
CA SER A 43 -13.42 -4.48 9.30
C SER A 43 -12.26 -4.42 8.30
N SER A 44 -12.30 -5.27 7.28
CA SER A 44 -11.31 -5.26 6.19
C SER A 44 -12.01 -5.26 4.84
N THR A 45 -11.41 -4.60 3.85
CA THR A 45 -11.81 -4.69 2.45
C THR A 45 -10.72 -5.40 1.65
N ALA A 46 -11.14 -6.27 0.75
CA ALA A 46 -10.25 -7.06 -0.09
C ALA A 46 -10.74 -7.05 -1.54
N ILE A 47 -9.84 -6.83 -2.48
CA ILE A 47 -10.16 -6.71 -3.91
C ILE A 47 -9.19 -7.57 -4.71
N TRP A 48 -9.75 -8.41 -5.58
CA TRP A 48 -9.03 -9.06 -6.67
C TRP A 48 -9.21 -8.26 -7.94
N PHE A 49 -8.12 -7.95 -8.63
CA PHE A 49 -8.19 -7.18 -9.87
C PHE A 49 -7.04 -7.52 -10.82
N GLU A 50 -7.21 -7.10 -12.07
CA GLU A 50 -6.17 -7.22 -13.08
C GLU A 50 -5.63 -5.83 -13.47
N SER A 51 -4.30 -5.72 -13.57
CA SER A 51 -3.64 -4.51 -14.08
C SER A 51 -2.32 -4.86 -14.77
N LYS A 52 -2.17 -4.31 -15.98
CA LYS A 52 -0.92 -4.40 -16.75
C LYS A 52 0.11 -3.38 -16.28
N ASP A 53 -0.34 -2.21 -15.87
CA ASP A 53 0.52 -1.07 -15.54
C ASP A 53 1.09 -1.16 -14.13
N LEU A 54 0.38 -1.83 -13.21
CA LEU A 54 0.83 -2.00 -11.83
C LEU A 54 2.09 -2.89 -11.70
N VAL A 55 2.47 -3.58 -12.78
CA VAL A 55 3.74 -4.33 -12.86
C VAL A 55 4.96 -3.38 -12.88
N SER A 56 4.79 -2.13 -13.31
CA SER A 56 5.86 -1.12 -13.38
C SER A 56 5.33 0.26 -13.02
N PRO A 57 4.89 0.46 -11.76
CA PRO A 57 4.26 1.70 -11.34
C PRO A 57 5.31 2.78 -11.05
N MET A 58 4.89 4.03 -11.12
CA MET A 58 5.63 5.13 -10.53
C MET A 58 5.40 5.12 -9.01
N ILE A 59 6.47 5.07 -8.22
CA ILE A 59 6.38 5.01 -6.75
C ILE A 59 6.76 6.37 -6.18
N GLU A 60 5.82 7.00 -5.46
CA GLU A 60 6.03 8.24 -4.73
C GLU A 60 6.05 7.96 -3.23
N LYS A 61 7.10 8.41 -2.52
CA LYS A 61 7.16 8.38 -1.05
C LYS A 61 6.89 9.78 -0.51
N ARG A 62 5.90 9.92 0.36
CA ARG A 62 5.54 11.19 1.01
C ARG A 62 5.97 11.18 2.47
N ALA A 63 6.41 12.33 2.97
CA ALA A 63 6.65 12.51 4.40
C ALA A 63 5.33 12.37 5.19
N PRO A 64 5.38 11.96 6.47
CA PRO A 64 4.21 12.03 7.33
C PRO A 64 3.65 13.46 7.34
N LEU A 65 2.33 13.60 7.32
CA LEU A 65 1.71 14.88 7.61
C LEU A 65 2.16 15.30 9.01
N SER A 66 2.92 16.40 9.12
CA SER A 66 3.24 17.00 10.41
C SER A 66 1.92 17.36 11.09
N LYS A 67 1.76 16.98 12.36
CA LYS A 67 0.68 17.49 13.21
C LYS A 67 0.97 18.96 13.51
N GLU A 68 0.70 19.86 12.58
CA GLU A 68 0.65 21.29 12.84
C GLU A 68 -0.62 21.85 12.20
N ALA A 69 -1.67 21.90 13.03
CA ALA A 69 -2.82 22.81 12.99
C ALA A 69 -3.99 22.11 13.71
N ASP A 70 -4.02 22.25 15.04
CA ASP A 70 -5.25 22.30 15.87
C ASP A 70 -4.81 22.60 17.31
N HIS A 71 -4.12 23.73 17.44
CA HIS A 71 -4.07 24.53 18.66
C HIS A 71 -4.16 25.95 18.16
N ASP A 72 -5.40 26.40 17.99
CA ASP A 72 -5.84 27.78 18.16
C ASP A 72 -7.30 27.81 17.71
N HIS A 73 -8.23 27.85 18.67
CA HIS A 73 -9.31 28.83 18.71
C HIS A 73 -10.03 28.70 20.06
N GLU A 74 -9.67 29.65 20.93
CA GLU A 74 -10.41 30.31 22.03
C GLU A 74 -10.98 29.48 23.20
#